data_AF-A0A6C0I619-F1
#
_entry.id   AF-A0A6C0I619-F1
#
_cell.length_a   1.000
_cell.length_b   1.000
_cell.length_c   1.000
_cell.angle_alpha   90.00
_cell.angle_beta   90.00
_cell.angle_gamma   90.00
#
_symmetry.space_group_name_H-M   'P 1'
#
loop_
_entity.id
_entity.type
_entity.pdbx_description
1 polymer ?
#
loop_
_entity_poly.entity_id
_entity_poly.type
_entity_poly.pdbx_seq_one_letter_code
_entity_poly.pdbx_strand_id
1 'polypeptide(L)'
;MHIIYTICWMIIEHPDNYKLVGFERSHVRGKKYDAILRNKRDPTRSKRRVPFGAVGYEQFKDSTGKGLYSRVNHGDPKRRRNYRTRHHGENKRKFSSGYFSWKYLW
;
A
#
# COMPACT_ATOMS: atom_id res chain seq x y z
N MET A 1 0.42 -31.89 13.84
CA MET A 1 0.18 -30.46 13.51
C MET A 1 1.37 -29.95 12.71
N HIS A 2 1.33 -30.08 11.38
CA HIS A 2 2.40 -29.58 10.52
C HIS A 2 2.19 -28.08 10.30
N ILE A 3 3.00 -27.27 10.99
CA ILE A 3 3.05 -25.82 10.75
C ILE A 3 3.81 -25.62 9.46
N ILE A 4 3.06 -25.31 8.41
CA ILE A 4 3.57 -24.94 7.09
C ILE A 4 4.28 -23.58 7.22
N TYR A 5 5.58 -23.61 7.55
CA TYR A 5 6.46 -22.44 7.51
C TYR A 5 6.94 -22.19 6.08
N THR A 6 6.02 -21.95 5.16
CA THR A 6 6.39 -21.49 3.81
C THR A 6 5.31 -20.56 3.29
N ILE A 7 5.25 -19.32 3.79
CA ILE A 7 4.37 -18.31 3.23
C ILE A 7 5.16 -17.03 3.00
N CYS A 8 5.31 -16.73 1.71
CA CYS A 8 5.82 -15.51 1.13
C CYS A 8 5.50 -14.29 2.01
N TRP A 9 6.55 -13.66 2.54
CA TRP A 9 6.54 -12.61 3.56
C TRP A 9 5.98 -11.24 3.05
N MET A 10 5.01 -11.24 2.15
CA MET A 10 4.44 -10.03 1.55
C MET A 10 2.91 -10.02 1.47
N ILE A 11 2.24 -11.11 1.86
CA ILE A 11 0.78 -11.19 1.83
C ILE A 11 0.24 -11.18 3.26
N ILE A 12 -0.71 -10.29 3.52
CA ILE A 12 -1.42 -10.22 4.80
C ILE A 12 -2.63 -11.15 4.70
N GLU A 13 -2.48 -12.37 5.23
CA GLU A 13 -3.49 -13.44 5.17
C GLU A 13 -4.81 -13.07 5.88
N HIS A 14 -4.77 -12.17 6.85
CA HIS A 14 -5.94 -11.75 7.63
C HIS A 14 -6.03 -10.22 7.75
N PRO A 15 -6.45 -9.50 6.70
CA PRO A 15 -6.48 -8.04 6.71
C PRO A 15 -7.42 -7.49 7.80
N ASP A 16 -8.47 -8.19 8.20
CA ASP A 16 -9.43 -7.69 9.20
C ASP A 16 -8.81 -7.52 10.59
N ASN A 17 -7.74 -8.26 10.87
CA ASN A 17 -6.96 -8.16 12.11
C ASN A 17 -6.04 -6.94 12.12
N TYR A 18 -5.88 -6.24 11.00
CA TYR A 18 -5.02 -5.07 10.91
C TYR A 18 -5.85 -3.79 10.76
N LYS A 19 -5.32 -2.70 11.31
CA LYS A 19 -5.82 -1.35 11.12
C LYS A 19 -4.71 -0.50 10.50
N LEU A 20 -5.04 0.24 9.45
CA LEU A 20 -4.18 1.29 8.92
C LEU A 20 -4.06 2.41 9.95
N VAL A 21 -2.83 2.66 10.41
CA VAL A 21 -2.49 3.73 11.34
C VAL A 21 -2.11 5.01 10.59
N GLY A 22 -1.40 4.86 9.48
CA GLY A 22 -0.97 5.99 8.67
C GLY A 22 0.09 5.59 7.64
N PHE A 23 0.77 6.58 7.12
CA PHE A 23 1.81 6.44 6.10
C PHE A 23 3.10 7.12 6.55
N GLU A 24 4.24 6.59 6.17
CA GLU A 24 5.55 7.22 6.31
C GLU A 24 6.36 7.07 5.03
N ARG A 25 7.47 7.81 4.89
CA ARG A 25 8.37 7.65 3.76
C ARG A 25 8.94 6.22 3.78
N SER A 26 8.93 5.54 2.64
CA SER A 26 9.43 4.16 2.60
C SER A 26 10.93 4.11 2.86
N HIS A 27 11.34 3.11 3.64
CA HIS A 27 12.76 2.76 3.79
C HIS A 27 13.25 1.83 2.67
N VAL A 28 12.35 1.27 1.88
CA VAL A 28 12.68 0.37 0.76
C VAL A 28 13.08 1.17 -0.47
N ARG A 29 14.25 0.86 -1.03
CA ARG A 29 14.75 1.52 -2.25
C ARG A 29 13.73 1.39 -3.38
N GLY A 30 13.47 2.50 -4.06
CA GLY A 30 12.54 2.56 -5.18
C GLY A 30 11.06 2.61 -4.78
N LYS A 31 10.72 2.59 -3.49
CA LYS A 31 9.35 2.74 -3.00
C LYS A 31 9.10 4.13 -2.45
N LYS A 32 7.85 4.60 -2.56
CA LYS A 32 7.47 5.96 -2.12
C LYS A 32 7.14 5.98 -0.64
N TYR A 33 6.18 5.15 -0.23
CA TYR A 33 5.59 5.18 1.10
C TYR A 33 5.56 3.79 1.71
N ASP A 34 5.64 3.73 3.04
CA ASP A 34 5.27 2.56 3.83
C ASP A 34 3.92 2.81 4.48
N ALA A 35 2.96 1.92 4.25
CA ALA A 35 1.71 1.90 4.98
C ALA A 35 1.93 1.18 6.31
N ILE A 36 1.55 1.84 7.41
CA ILE A 36 1.77 1.35 8.76
C ILE A 36 0.50 0.69 9.26
N LEU A 37 0.59 -0.61 9.49
CA LEU A 37 -0.50 -1.46 9.93
C LEU A 37 -0.26 -1.91 11.36
N ARG A 38 -1.28 -1.76 12.21
CA ARG A 38 -1.27 -2.26 13.59
C ARG A 38 -2.22 -3.45 13.71
N ASN A 39 -1.75 -4.52 14.35
CA ASN A 39 -2.60 -5.65 14.69
C ASN A 39 -3.59 -5.24 15.78
N LYS A 40 -4.87 -5.54 15.59
CA LYS A 40 -5.96 -5.26 16.53
C LYS A 40 -6.06 -6.33 17.62
N ARG A 41 -5.72 -7.59 17.31
CA ARG A 41 -5.82 -8.72 18.24
C ARG A 41 -4.71 -8.72 19.28
N ASP A 42 -3.56 -8.19 18.88
CA ASP A 42 -2.39 -8.14 19.75
C ASP A 42 -1.68 -6.80 19.52
N PRO A 43 -1.97 -5.79 20.35
CA PRO A 43 -1.33 -4.48 20.28
C PRO A 43 0.16 -4.50 20.60
N THR A 44 0.65 -5.56 21.26
CA THR A 44 2.06 -5.73 21.64
C THR A 44 2.91 -6.25 20.46
N ARG A 45 2.27 -6.88 19.47
CA ARG A 45 2.92 -7.25 18.21
C ARG A 45 3.26 -6.01 17.39
N SER A 46 4.51 -5.98 16.94
CA SER A 46 5.12 -4.92 16.16
C SER A 46 4.27 -4.46 14.97
N LYS A 47 4.34 -3.15 14.69
CA LYS A 47 3.76 -2.53 13.48
C LYS A 47 4.28 -3.24 12.22
N ARG A 48 3.38 -3.59 11.31
CA ARG A 48 3.74 -4.10 9.97
C ARG A 48 3.85 -2.91 9.02
N ARG A 49 4.91 -2.90 8.19
CA ARG A 49 5.13 -1.92 7.14
C ARG A 49 4.85 -2.56 5.79
N VAL A 50 4.05 -1.90 4.96
CA VAL A 50 3.80 -2.34 3.58
C VAL A 50 4.29 -1.27 2.61
N PRO A 51 5.43 -1.48 1.93
CA PRO A 51 5.94 -0.52 0.96
C PRO A 51 5.07 -0.46 -0.30
N PHE A 52 4.77 0.74 -0.80
CA PHE A 52 3.97 0.95 -2.00
C PHE A 52 4.35 2.22 -2.78
N GLY A 53 3.88 2.28 -4.03
CA GLY A 53 4.27 3.30 -5.01
C GLY A 53 5.72 3.14 -5.47
N ALA A 54 6.02 3.48 -6.72
CA ALA A 54 7.37 3.46 -7.25
C ALA A 54 7.92 4.88 -7.40
N VAL A 55 9.16 5.10 -6.94
CA VAL A 55 9.89 6.36 -7.18
C VAL A 55 10.22 6.46 -8.67
N GLY A 56 10.14 7.66 -9.24
CA GLY A 56 10.41 7.91 -10.67
C GLY A 56 9.17 7.81 -11.57
N TYR A 57 8.06 7.26 -11.09
CA TYR A 57 6.79 7.24 -11.83
C TYR A 57 5.86 8.35 -11.34
N GLU A 58 5.06 8.90 -12.24
CA GLU A 58 3.96 9.82 -11.90
C GLU A 58 2.79 9.06 -11.27
N GLN A 59 1.89 9.79 -10.60
CA GLN A 59 0.63 9.26 -10.09
C GLN A 59 -0.52 10.24 -10.33
N PHE A 60 -1.77 9.79 -10.17
CA PHE A 60 -2.93 10.67 -10.33
C PHE A 60 -2.95 11.77 -9.26
N LYS A 61 -2.98 11.36 -7.98
CA LYS A 61 -2.98 12.27 -6.83
C LYS A 61 -2.49 11.55 -5.59
N ASP A 62 -1.48 12.11 -4.94
CA ASP A 62 -1.06 11.69 -3.61
C ASP A 62 -2.13 12.05 -2.57
N SER A 63 -2.84 11.03 -2.10
CA SER A 63 -3.91 11.13 -1.10
C SER A 63 -3.51 10.52 0.24
N THR A 64 -2.21 10.31 0.48
CA THR A 64 -1.68 9.77 1.74
C THR A 64 -1.74 10.76 2.91
N GLY A 65 -1.99 12.04 2.63
CA GLY A 65 -1.93 13.12 3.62
C GLY A 65 -0.51 13.54 4.01
N LYS A 66 0.54 12.92 3.43
CA LYS A 66 1.94 13.29 3.66
C LYS A 66 2.50 14.24 2.61
N GLY A 67 2.02 14.14 1.37
CA GLY A 67 2.37 15.04 0.27
C GLY A 67 3.85 15.01 -0.17
N LEU A 68 4.64 14.02 0.27
CA LEU A 68 6.07 13.91 -0.04
C LEU A 68 6.34 13.71 -1.54
N TYR A 69 5.36 13.21 -2.29
CA TYR A 69 5.46 12.96 -3.72
C TYR A 69 4.40 13.73 -4.53
N SER A 70 3.74 14.74 -3.95
CA SER A 70 2.72 15.53 -4.66
C SER A 70 3.24 16.21 -5.93
N ARG A 71 4.54 16.48 -6.02
CA ARG A 71 5.19 17.11 -7.19
C ARG A 71 5.06 16.29 -8.48
N VAL A 72 4.86 14.97 -8.38
CA VAL A 72 4.71 14.06 -9.53
C VAL A 72 3.25 13.63 -9.72
N ASN A 73 2.31 14.37 -9.14
CA ASN A 73 0.88 14.21 -9.42
C ASN A 73 0.56 14.81 -10.80
N HIS A 74 -0.05 14.04 -11.69
CA HIS A 74 -0.42 14.49 -13.02
C HIS A 74 -1.90 14.88 -13.16
N GLY A 75 -2.78 14.51 -12.22
CA GLY A 75 -4.20 14.91 -12.20
C GLY A 75 -5.10 14.38 -13.34
N ASP A 76 -4.55 13.71 -14.35
CA ASP A 76 -5.28 13.14 -15.49
C ASP A 76 -6.24 11.98 -15.09
N PRO A 77 -7.57 12.17 -15.18
CA PRO A 77 -8.55 11.14 -14.85
C PRO A 77 -8.59 9.97 -15.85
N LYS A 78 -8.20 10.17 -17.12
CA LYS A 78 -8.10 9.09 -18.13
C LYS A 78 -6.98 8.13 -17.77
N ARG A 79 -5.80 8.65 -17.40
CA ARG A 79 -4.67 7.82 -16.91
C ARG A 79 -5.06 7.05 -15.65
N ARG A 80 -5.78 7.68 -14.73
CA ARG A 80 -6.34 7.04 -13.53
C ARG A 80 -7.26 5.86 -13.88
N ARG A 81 -8.24 6.10 -14.74
CA ARG A 81 -9.18 5.06 -15.20
C ARG A 81 -8.43 3.91 -15.86
N ASN A 82 -7.52 4.18 -16.78
CA ASN A 82 -6.74 3.16 -17.47
C ASN A 82 -5.87 2.34 -16.51
N TYR A 83 -5.28 2.97 -15.49
CA TYR A 83 -4.57 2.26 -14.43
C TYR A 83 -5.52 1.33 -13.67
N ARG A 84 -6.68 1.84 -13.23
CA ARG A 84 -7.67 1.05 -12.47
C ARG A 84 -8.25 -0.12 -13.25
N THR A 85 -8.43 0.03 -14.57
CA THR A 85 -8.86 -1.04 -15.46
C THR A 85 -7.81 -2.14 -15.57
N ARG A 86 -6.53 -1.79 -15.79
CA ARG A 86 -5.43 -2.77 -15.88
C ARG A 86 -5.16 -3.47 -14.55
N HIS A 87 -5.27 -2.74 -13.44
CA HIS A 87 -5.08 -3.26 -12.09
C HIS A 87 -6.41 -3.57 -11.39
N HIS A 88 -7.40 -4.02 -12.17
CA HIS A 88 -8.68 -4.45 -11.64
C HIS A 88 -8.47 -5.58 -10.61
N GLY A 89 -9.15 -5.48 -9.46
CA GLY A 89 -9.04 -6.46 -8.38
C GLY A 89 -8.03 -6.11 -7.28
N GLU A 90 -7.11 -5.15 -7.49
CA GLU A 90 -6.20 -4.69 -6.43
C GLU A 90 -6.96 -4.06 -5.25
N ASN A 91 -8.13 -3.46 -5.51
CA ASN A 91 -9.03 -2.96 -4.49
C ASN A 91 -9.59 -4.07 -3.56
N LYS A 92 -9.64 -5.33 -4.02
CA LYS A 92 -10.10 -6.48 -3.23
C LYS A 92 -8.99 -7.05 -2.33
N ARG A 93 -7.72 -6.86 -2.72
CA ARG A 93 -6.53 -7.35 -2.00
C ARG A 93 -6.13 -6.39 -0.87
N LYS A 94 -7.01 -6.23 0.13
CA LYS A 94 -6.82 -5.26 1.23
C LYS A 94 -5.42 -5.33 1.82
N PHE A 95 -4.81 -4.16 2.01
CA PHE A 95 -3.49 -3.98 2.60
C PHE A 95 -2.30 -4.57 1.83
N SER A 96 -2.48 -4.92 0.55
CA SER A 96 -1.36 -5.17 -0.36
C SER A 96 -0.69 -3.85 -0.81
N SER A 97 0.54 -3.94 -1.33
CA SER A 97 1.20 -2.80 -1.99
C SER A 97 0.38 -2.22 -3.15
N GLY A 98 -0.31 -3.09 -3.91
CA GLY A 98 -1.16 -2.69 -5.02
C GLY A 98 -2.44 -2.01 -4.54
N TYR A 99 -3.06 -2.48 -3.46
CA TYR A 99 -4.20 -1.84 -2.81
C TYR A 99 -3.90 -0.41 -2.39
N PHE A 100 -2.77 -0.18 -1.72
CA PHE A 100 -2.40 1.17 -1.30
C PHE A 100 -2.11 2.09 -2.48
N SER A 101 -1.41 1.58 -3.51
CA SER A 101 -1.15 2.35 -4.73
C SER A 101 -2.45 2.69 -5.46
N TRP A 102 -3.36 1.73 -5.61
CA TRP A 102 -4.65 1.90 -6.28
C TRP A 102 -5.59 2.86 -5.54
N LYS A 103 -5.54 2.86 -4.21
CA LYS A 103 -6.45 3.67 -3.37
C LYS A 103 -5.93 5.08 -3.09
N TYR A 104 -4.62 5.23 -2.87
CA TYR A 104 -4.03 6.48 -2.37
C TYR A 104 -3.17 7.23 -3.38
N LEU A 105 -2.76 6.60 -4.49
CA LEU A 105 -1.98 7.26 -5.56
C LEU A 105 -2.75 7.32 -6.89
N TRP A 106 -3.62 6.32 -7.14
CA TRP A 106 -4.42 6.16 -8.36
C TRP A 106 -5.94 6.10 -8.10
#